data_AF-A0A7C0X7P8-F1
#
_entry.id   AF-A0A7C0X7P8-F1
#
_cell.length_a   1.000
_cell.length_b   1.000
_cell.length_c   1.000
_cell.angle_alpha   90.00
_cell.angle_beta   90.00
_cell.angle_gamma   90.00
#
_symmetry.space_group_name_H-M   'P 1'
#
loop_
_entity.id
_entity.type
_entity.pdbx_description
1 polymer ?
#
loop_
_entity_poly.entity_id
_entity_poly.type
_entity_poly.pdbx_seq_one_letter_code
_entity_poly.pdbx_strand_id
1 'polypeptide(L)' 'MTKRTKKIGPAGRFQARYGVRSRNRLKNIEVIQRQYHVCPSCGQRKVKREGTAIW' A
#
# COMPACT_ATOMS: atom_id res chain seq x y z
N MET A 1 9.35 15.58 9.23
CA MET A 1 8.99 14.19 9.62
C MET A 1 10.13 13.25 9.23
N THR A 2 10.65 12.45 10.16
CA THR A 2 11.75 11.49 9.88
C THR A 2 11.20 10.19 9.29
N LYS A 3 11.98 9.57 8.40
CA LYS A 3 11.63 8.29 7.78
C LYS A 3 11.73 7.16 8.83
N ARG A 4 10.57 6.65 9.28
CA ARG A 4 10.50 5.63 10.34
C ARG A 4 11.06 4.26 9.97
N THR A 5 11.11 3.89 8.68
CA THR A 5 11.62 2.57 8.24
C THR A 5 12.53 2.70 7.03
N LYS A 6 13.64 1.94 6.99
CA LYS A 6 14.58 1.98 5.86
C LYS A 6 14.05 1.27 4.61
N LYS A 7 13.50 0.06 4.75
CA LYS A 7 13.13 -0.85 3.64
C LYS A 7 11.66 -1.32 3.63
N ILE A 8 11.10 -1.63 4.80
CA ILE A 8 9.88 -2.45 4.91
C ILE A 8 8.58 -1.68 4.61
N GLY A 9 8.53 -0.37 4.88
CA GLY A 9 7.35 0.46 4.61
C GLY A 9 6.09 -0.01 5.37
N PRO A 10 4.92 -0.13 4.69
CA PRO A 10 3.64 -0.44 5.34
C PRO A 10 3.59 -1.82 6.00
N ALA A 11 4.36 -2.78 5.49
CA ALA A 11 4.51 -4.12 6.10
C ALA A 11 5.29 -4.10 7.43
N GLY A 12 5.71 -2.93 7.93
CA GLY A 12 6.28 -2.77 9.27
C GLY A 12 5.34 -3.16 10.41
N ARG A 13 4.02 -3.13 10.19
CA ARG A 13 3.00 -3.54 11.19
C ARG A 13 3.14 -4.99 11.68
N PHE A 14 3.78 -5.84 10.88
CA PHE A 14 3.96 -7.26 11.20
C PHE A 14 5.16 -7.53 12.13
N GLN A 15 6.04 -6.53 12.33
CA GLN A 15 7.26 -6.68 13.13
C GLN A 15 8.08 -7.92 12.71
N ALA A 16 8.50 -8.79 13.63
CA ALA A 16 9.31 -9.98 13.35
C ALA A 16 8.52 -11.14 12.72
N ARG A 17 7.19 -11.04 12.60
CA ARG A 17 6.33 -12.17 12.18
C ARG A 17 6.36 -12.41 10.67
N TYR A 18 6.06 -13.65 10.28
CA TYR A 18 5.81 -14.12 8.90
C TYR A 18 7.01 -14.11 7.92
N GLY A 19 8.21 -13.77 8.40
CA GLY A 19 9.43 -13.81 7.59
C GLY A 19 9.57 -12.64 6.60
N VAL A 20 10.72 -12.58 5.90
CA VAL A 20 11.05 -11.46 5.00
C VAL A 20 10.33 -11.57 3.65
N ARG A 21 10.29 -12.77 3.05
CA ARG A 21 9.71 -12.98 1.71
C ARG A 21 8.22 -12.64 1.66
N SER A 22 7.45 -13.11 2.64
CA SER A 22 6.01 -12.85 2.75
C SER A 22 5.72 -11.36 2.94
N ARG A 23 6.48 -10.68 3.82
CA ARG A 23 6.34 -9.24 4.04
C ARG A 23 6.68 -8.42 2.80
N ASN A 24 7.71 -8.80 2.04
CA ASN A 24 8.06 -8.11 0.80
C ASN A 24 6.97 -8.25 -0.27
N ARG A 25 6.39 -9.45 -0.43
CA ARG A 25 5.28 -9.67 -1.38
C ARG A 25 4.06 -8.83 -0.99
N LEU A 26 3.69 -8.84 0.28
CA LEU A 26 2.55 -8.10 0.78
C LEU A 26 2.76 -6.58 0.73
N LYS A 27 3.98 -6.10 0.99
CA LYS A 27 4.36 -4.69 0.79
C LYS A 27 4.05 -4.23 -0.62
N ASN A 28 4.45 -4.99 -1.65
CA ASN A 28 4.24 -4.60 -3.04
C ASN A 28 2.73 -4.48 -3.38
N ILE A 29 1.92 -5.38 -2.83
CA ILE A 29 0.45 -5.36 -3.00
C ILE A 29 -0.16 -4.16 -2.25
N GLU A 30 0.21 -3.94 -0.98
CA GLU A 30 -0.34 -2.86 -0.14
C GLU A 30 0.01 -1.47 -0.70
N VAL A 31 1.19 -1.30 -1.31
CA VAL A 31 1.59 -0.03 -1.92
C VAL A 31 0.64 0.36 -3.05
N ILE A 32 0.33 -0.58 -3.94
CA ILE A 32 -0.61 -0.35 -5.05
C ILE A 32 -2.02 -0.16 -4.51
N GLN A 33 -2.44 -0.99 -3.54
CA GLN A 33 -3.79 -0.93 -2.98
C GLN A 33 -4.11 0.41 -2.29
N ARG A 34 -3.15 0.99 -1.58
CA ARG A 34 -3.33 2.25 -0.83
C ARG A 34 -3.03 3.50 -1.66
N GLN A 35 -2.67 3.34 -2.92
CA GLN A 35 -2.37 4.45 -3.80
C GLN A 35 -3.66 5.20 -4.18
N TYR A 36 -3.55 6.50 -4.41
CA TYR A 36 -4.62 7.27 -5.05
C TYR A 36 -4.56 7.07 -6.56
N HIS A 37 -5.69 6.70 -7.13
CA HIS A 37 -5.87 6.46 -8.56
C HIS A 37 -6.49 7.68 -9.24
N VAL A 38 -6.24 7.79 -10.55
CA VAL A 38 -6.82 8.84 -11.40
C VAL A 38 -8.27 8.45 -11.68
N CYS A 39 -9.21 9.35 -11.45
CA CYS A 39 -10.60 9.15 -11.85
C CYS A 39 -10.72 9.24 -13.38
N PRO A 40 -11.35 8.25 -14.05
CA PRO A 40 -11.56 8.32 -15.50
C PRO A 40 -12.58 9.40 -15.90
N SER A 41 -13.45 9.83 -14.98
CA SER A 41 -14.47 10.85 -15.27
C SER A 41 -13.94 12.28 -15.08
N CYS A 42 -13.30 12.58 -13.93
CA CYS A 42 -12.85 13.95 -13.61
C CYS A 42 -11.34 14.17 -13.76
N GLY A 43 -10.55 13.13 -14.06
CA GLY A 43 -9.10 13.22 -14.24
C GLY A 43 -8.28 13.47 -12.96
N GLN A 44 -8.92 13.66 -11.80
CA GLN A 44 -8.23 13.95 -10.55
C GLN A 44 -7.73 12.68 -9.85
N ARG A 45 -6.56 12.75 -9.20
CA ARG A 45 -5.98 11.66 -8.38
C ARG A 45 -6.60 11.59 -6.98
N LYS A 46 -7.88 11.24 -6.91
CA LYS A 46 -8.65 11.19 -5.65
C LYS A 46 -9.34 9.84 -5.40
N VAL A 47 -9.33 8.94 -6.38
CA VAL A 47 -10.00 7.63 -6.28
C VAL A 47 -9.23 6.74 -5.32
N LYS A 48 -9.94 6.09 -4.40
CA LYS A 48 -9.37 5.26 -3.34
C LYS A 48 -10.26 4.06 -3.11
N ARG A 49 -9.64 2.89 -3.22
CA ARG A 49 -10.29 1.59 -2.99
C ARG A 49 -11.05 1.52 -1.66
N GLU A 50 -12.35 1.27 -1.75
CA GLU A 50 -13.22 0.99 -0.61
C GLU A 50 -13.27 -0.52 -0.31
N GLY A 51 -13.31 -1.37 -1.34
CA GLY A 51 -13.53 -2.80 -1.20
C GLY A 51 -12.85 -3.65 -2.26
N THR A 52 -13.18 -4.94 -2.32
CA THR A 52 -12.77 -5.82 -3.42
C THR A 52 -13.43 -5.37 -4.72
N ALA A 53 -12.61 -4.93 -5.69
CA ALA A 53 -13.05 -4.41 -6.99
C ALA A 53 -13.88 -3.10 -6.97
N ILE A 54 -14.02 -2.45 -5.81
CA ILE A 54 -14.70 -1.15 -5.66
C ILE A 54 -13.64 -0.08 -5.36
N TRP A 55 -13.59 0.96 -6.22
CA TRP A 55 -12.50 1.94 -6.32
C TRP A 55 -12.94 3.37 -6.07
#